data_AF-A0A1Z5RIU5-F1
#
_entry.id   AF-A0A1Z5RIU5-F1
#
_cell.length_a   1.000
_cell.length_b   1.000
_cell.length_c   1.000
_cell.angle_alpha   90.00
_cell.angle_beta   90.00
_cell.angle_gamma   90.00
#
_symmetry.space_group_name_H-M   'P 1'
#
loop_
_entity.id
_entity.type
_entity.pdbx_description
1 polymer ?
#
loop_
_entity_poly.entity_id
_entity_poly.type
_entity_poly.pdbx_seq_one_letter_code
_entity_poly.pdbx_strand_id
1 'polypeptide(L)'
;MNTISSQVPSGLTSSNYKELNVLYEKYREKGLEILAFPCNQFAGQEPGTNEDIQETVCSRFKAEFPIFDKIDVNGKDAAPLYKYLKSQKGGFLGDGIKWNFTKFLVDKDGKVVERYAPTTSPLKIENDIQKLLGTAS
;
A
#
# COMPACT_ATOMS: atom_id res chain seq x y z
N MET A 1 -2.54 0.01 -7.41
CA MET A 1 -2.71 -0.46 -6.02
C MET A 1 -2.14 0.59 -5.08
N ASN A 2 -2.83 0.93 -3.99
CA ASN A 2 -2.35 1.84 -2.95
C ASN A 2 -2.02 1.06 -1.68
N THR A 3 -0.90 1.36 -1.02
CA THR A 3 -0.53 0.71 0.24
C THR A 3 0.05 1.71 1.22
N ILE A 4 -0.13 1.43 2.50
CA ILE A 4 0.55 2.16 3.59
C ILE A 4 1.89 1.48 3.83
N SER A 5 2.97 2.24 3.82
CA SER A 5 4.31 1.73 4.06
C SER A 5 4.79 1.97 5.49
N SER A 6 5.88 1.28 5.83
CA SER A 6 6.64 1.47 7.06
C SER A 6 8.12 1.27 6.77
N GLN A 7 9.00 2.09 7.32
CA GLN A 7 10.46 1.89 7.30
C GLN A 7 10.95 1.03 8.46
N VAL A 8 10.16 0.90 9.54
CA VAL A 8 10.54 0.08 10.70
C VAL A 8 10.50 -1.41 10.31
N PRO A 9 11.63 -2.13 10.42
CA PRO A 9 11.70 -3.52 10.04
C PRO A 9 10.86 -4.40 10.97
N SER A 10 10.04 -5.25 10.38
CA SER A 10 9.28 -6.29 11.06
C SER A 10 9.09 -7.46 10.09
N GLY A 11 8.62 -8.61 10.60
CA GLY A 11 8.24 -9.72 9.72
C GLY A 11 7.18 -9.31 8.69
N LEU A 12 6.28 -8.40 9.07
CA LEU A 12 5.27 -7.84 8.16
C LEU A 12 5.91 -6.92 7.12
N THR A 13 6.81 -6.02 7.52
CA THR A 13 7.51 -5.09 6.63
C THR A 13 8.31 -5.83 5.56
N SER A 14 9.16 -6.77 5.97
CA SER A 14 10.04 -7.51 5.05
C SER A 14 9.27 -8.38 4.06
N SER A 15 8.22 -9.06 4.52
CA SER A 15 7.38 -9.88 3.63
C SER A 15 6.59 -9.03 2.65
N ASN A 16 5.99 -7.92 3.11
CA ASN A 16 5.19 -7.06 2.25
C ASN A 16 6.03 -6.44 1.13
N TYR A 17 7.15 -5.79 1.42
CA TYR A 17 7.97 -5.19 0.36
C TYR A 17 8.48 -6.23 -0.64
N LYS A 18 8.95 -7.39 -0.15
CA LYS A 18 9.41 -8.48 -1.03
C LYS A 18 8.32 -8.91 -1.98
N GLU A 19 7.11 -9.18 -1.47
CA GLU A 19 6.00 -9.66 -2.28
C GLU A 19 5.41 -8.57 -3.20
N LEU A 20 5.40 -7.31 -2.76
CA LEU A 20 5.01 -6.17 -3.60
C LEU A 20 5.98 -6.00 -4.78
N ASN A 21 7.29 -6.13 -4.55
CA ASN A 21 8.30 -6.08 -5.62
C ASN A 21 8.08 -7.19 -6.65
N VAL A 22 7.79 -8.43 -6.20
CA VAL A 22 7.49 -9.54 -7.11
C VAL A 22 6.28 -9.23 -8.01
N LEU A 23 5.20 -8.69 -7.43
CA LEU A 23 4.03 -8.30 -8.23
C LEU A 23 4.34 -7.15 -9.18
N TYR A 24 5.08 -6.14 -8.69
CA TYR A 24 5.41 -4.98 -9.49
C TYR A 24 6.30 -5.36 -10.68
N GLU A 25 7.35 -6.14 -10.47
CA GLU A 25 8.21 -6.67 -11.54
C GLU A 25 7.39 -7.43 -12.60
N LYS A 26 6.46 -8.28 -12.16
CA LYS A 26 5.66 -9.13 -13.07
C LYS A 26 4.60 -8.38 -13.87
N TYR A 27 4.06 -7.29 -13.33
CA TYR A 27 2.86 -6.64 -13.86
C TYR A 27 2.99 -5.14 -14.16
N ARG A 28 4.10 -4.47 -13.83
CA ARG A 28 4.26 -3.02 -14.11
C ARG A 28 4.10 -2.69 -15.59
N GLU A 29 4.73 -3.49 -16.45
CA GLU A 29 4.65 -3.32 -17.91
C GLU A 29 3.27 -3.71 -18.47
N LYS A 30 2.43 -4.34 -17.65
CA LYS A 30 1.05 -4.73 -17.98
C LYS A 30 0.02 -3.75 -17.42
N GLY A 31 0.46 -2.66 -16.77
CA GLY A 31 -0.42 -1.61 -16.25
C GLY A 31 -0.66 -1.64 -14.74
N LEU A 32 0.04 -2.50 -13.98
CA LEU A 32 0.01 -2.42 -12.52
C LEU A 32 0.91 -1.28 -12.02
N GLU A 33 0.34 -0.33 -11.31
CA GLU A 33 1.11 0.64 -10.52
C GLU A 33 0.96 0.37 -9.02
N ILE A 34 2.02 0.54 -8.23
CA ILE A 34 1.98 0.44 -6.76
C ILE A 34 2.36 1.79 -6.15
N LEU A 35 1.43 2.42 -5.43
CA LEU A 35 1.64 3.69 -4.77
C LEU A 35 1.78 3.46 -3.27
N ALA A 36 2.97 3.69 -2.72
CA ALA A 36 3.24 3.49 -1.30
C ALA A 36 3.28 4.82 -0.56
N PHE A 37 2.50 4.91 0.51
CA PHE A 37 2.35 6.11 1.32
C PHE A 37 2.86 5.84 2.74
N PRO A 38 4.02 6.42 3.12
CA PRO A 38 4.53 6.35 4.48
C PRO A 38 3.53 6.95 5.48
N CYS A 39 3.41 6.33 6.66
CA CYS A 39 2.51 6.81 7.70
C CYS A 39 3.04 6.47 9.10
N ASN A 40 3.13 7.48 9.98
CA ASN A 40 3.65 7.30 11.34
C ASN A 40 2.56 7.08 12.40
N GLN A 41 1.29 7.00 11.99
CA GLN A 41 0.15 6.89 12.92
C GLN A 41 0.04 5.53 13.64
N PHE A 42 0.88 4.55 13.27
CA PHE A 42 0.83 3.18 13.79
C PHE A 42 2.10 2.86 14.58
N ALA A 43 2.01 2.99 15.91
CA ALA A 43 3.10 2.72 16.86
C ALA A 43 4.44 3.40 16.54
N GLY A 44 4.42 4.56 15.86
CA GLY A 44 5.64 5.28 15.54
C GLY A 44 6.57 4.53 14.57
N GLN A 45 6.01 3.69 13.69
CA GLN A 45 6.78 2.83 12.77
C GLN A 45 7.32 3.54 11.50
N GLU A 46 7.19 4.87 11.43
CA GLU A 46 7.67 5.72 10.33
C GLU A 46 8.19 7.10 10.85
N PRO A 47 9.14 7.12 11.80
CA PRO A 47 9.51 8.35 12.52
C PRO A 47 10.38 9.32 11.70
N GLY A 48 11.07 8.85 10.65
CA GLY A 48 12.04 9.62 9.87
C GLY A 48 11.41 10.70 8.98
N THR A 49 12.24 11.53 8.36
CA THR A 49 11.77 12.49 7.34
C THR A 49 11.44 11.76 6.03
N ASN A 50 10.83 12.45 5.06
CA ASN A 50 10.54 11.84 3.76
C ASN A 50 11.82 11.37 3.06
N GLU A 51 12.91 12.13 3.21
CA GLU A 51 14.24 11.79 2.67
C GLU A 51 14.78 10.52 3.33
N ASP A 52 14.76 10.43 4.67
CA ASP A 52 15.20 9.25 5.42
C ASP A 52 14.40 7.99 5.02
N ILE A 53 13.09 8.15 4.86
CA ILE A 53 12.17 7.07 4.48
C ILE A 53 12.50 6.59 3.08
N GLN A 54 12.64 7.51 2.12
CA GLN A 54 12.94 7.16 0.75
C GLN A 54 14.30 6.46 0.65
N GLU A 55 15.33 6.98 1.31
CA GLU A 55 16.64 6.33 1.35
C GLU A 55 16.55 4.93 1.95
N THR A 56 15.87 4.78 3.09
CA THR A 56 15.72 3.49 3.76
C THR A 56 14.97 2.50 2.89
N VAL A 57 13.83 2.89 2.31
CA VAL A 57 12.97 1.99 1.56
C VAL A 57 13.59 1.58 0.23
N CYS A 58 14.22 2.51 -0.48
CA CYS A 58 14.93 2.23 -1.73
C CYS A 58 16.18 1.37 -1.50
N SER A 59 17.00 1.68 -0.49
CA SER A 59 18.25 0.93 -0.25
C SER A 59 17.99 -0.45 0.37
N ARG A 60 17.16 -0.50 1.41
CA ARG A 60 16.96 -1.69 2.25
C ARG A 60 16.00 -2.69 1.64
N PHE A 61 14.88 -2.20 1.11
CA PHE A 61 13.81 -3.04 0.59
C PHE A 61 13.80 -3.11 -0.94
N LYS A 62 14.69 -2.37 -1.61
CA LYS A 62 14.80 -2.34 -3.08
C LYS A 62 13.45 -2.11 -3.74
N ALA A 63 12.63 -1.23 -3.15
CA ALA A 63 11.33 -0.91 -3.72
C ALA A 63 11.54 -0.22 -5.07
N GLU A 64 11.00 -0.82 -6.13
CA GLU A 64 11.07 -0.27 -7.49
C GLU A 64 9.84 0.57 -7.86
N PHE A 65 8.85 0.62 -6.98
CA PHE A 65 7.63 1.39 -7.14
C PHE A 65 7.69 2.73 -6.37
N PRO A 66 6.90 3.73 -6.78
CA PRO A 66 6.88 5.05 -6.14
C PRO A 66 6.57 5.00 -4.64
N ILE A 67 7.46 5.62 -3.85
CA ILE A 67 7.25 5.97 -2.45
C ILE A 67 6.95 7.47 -2.39
N PHE A 68 5.81 7.83 -1.84
CA PHE A 68 5.37 9.23 -1.72
C PHE A 68 5.78 9.85 -0.39
N ASP A 69 5.50 11.14 -0.24
CA ASP A 69 5.61 11.84 1.03
C ASP A 69 4.75 11.18 2.11
N LYS A 70 5.23 11.28 3.35
CA LYS A 70 4.50 10.81 4.52
C LYS A 70 3.18 11.56 4.68
N ILE A 71 2.11 10.80 4.93
CA ILE A 71 0.77 11.34 5.12
C ILE A 71 0.06 10.73 6.32
N ASP A 72 -0.94 11.44 6.82
CA ASP A 72 -1.93 10.88 7.72
C ASP A 72 -3.02 10.17 6.93
N VAL A 73 -3.43 9.00 7.40
CA VAL A 73 -4.46 8.15 6.78
C VAL A 73 -5.73 8.08 7.64
N ASN A 74 -5.63 8.47 8.90
CA ASN A 74 -6.71 8.52 9.89
C ASN A 74 -6.85 9.92 10.51
N GLY A 75 -8.01 10.17 11.13
CA GLY A 75 -8.31 11.43 11.81
C GLY A 75 -8.76 12.55 10.86
N LYS A 76 -8.95 13.75 11.44
CA LYS A 76 -9.41 14.95 10.73
C LYS A 76 -8.44 15.40 9.63
N ASP A 77 -7.15 15.19 9.86
CA ASP A 77 -6.06 15.61 8.99
C ASP A 77 -5.68 14.55 7.95
N ALA A 78 -6.43 13.44 7.89
CA ALA A 78 -6.21 12.40 6.90
C ALA A 78 -6.23 12.98 5.48
N ALA A 79 -5.27 12.55 4.66
CA ALA A 79 -5.14 12.96 3.28
C ALA A 79 -6.46 12.70 2.52
N PRO A 80 -6.87 13.60 1.61
CA PRO A 80 -8.10 13.44 0.82
C PRO A 80 -8.21 12.08 0.12
N LEU A 81 -7.09 11.57 -0.40
CA LEU A 81 -7.00 10.23 -0.99
C LEU A 81 -7.46 9.14 -0.01
N TYR A 82 -6.92 9.11 1.21
CA TYR A 82 -7.28 8.08 2.19
C TYR A 82 -8.69 8.27 2.77
N LYS A 83 -9.20 9.51 2.83
CA LYS A 83 -10.63 9.75 3.11
C LYS A 83 -11.50 9.10 2.03
N TYR A 84 -11.17 9.31 0.76
CA TYR A 84 -11.87 8.69 -0.37
C TYR A 84 -11.79 7.15 -0.33
N LEU A 85 -10.59 6.58 -0.24
CA LEU A 85 -10.37 5.12 -0.23
C LEU A 85 -11.18 4.43 0.88
N LYS A 86 -11.14 4.98 2.10
CA LYS A 86 -11.91 4.47 3.24
C LYS A 86 -13.42 4.60 3.05
N SER A 87 -13.89 5.69 2.44
CA SER A 87 -15.33 5.88 2.16
C SER A 87 -15.87 4.87 1.14
N GLN A 88 -15.05 4.46 0.17
CA GLN A 88 -15.44 3.49 -0.85
C GLN A 88 -15.40 2.05 -0.32
N LYS A 89 -14.38 1.72 0.50
CA LYS A 89 -14.20 0.40 1.11
C LYS A 89 -13.82 0.55 2.59
N GLY A 90 -14.86 0.67 3.42
CA GLY A 90 -14.73 0.69 4.87
C GLY A 90 -14.40 -0.69 5.45
N GLY A 91 -14.03 -0.74 6.73
CA GLY A 91 -13.98 -1.99 7.49
C GLY A 91 -15.34 -2.30 8.13
N PHE A 92 -15.51 -3.53 8.62
CA PHE A 92 -16.74 -3.96 9.31
C PHE A 92 -17.05 -3.18 10.59
N LEU A 93 -16.04 -2.62 11.26
CA LEU A 93 -16.15 -1.84 12.50
C LEU A 93 -15.50 -0.45 12.30
N GLY A 94 -16.11 0.32 11.41
CA GLY A 94 -15.65 1.64 10.99
C GLY A 94 -14.66 1.60 9.83
N ASP A 95 -14.45 2.76 9.23
CA ASP A 95 -13.66 2.92 8.00
C ASP A 95 -12.15 3.10 8.27
N GLY A 96 -11.76 3.43 9.50
CA GLY A 96 -10.38 3.69 9.90
C GLY A 96 -9.39 2.60 9.50
N ILE A 97 -8.19 3.00 9.08
CA ILE A 97 -7.05 2.11 8.87
C ILE A 97 -6.59 1.58 10.23
N LYS A 98 -6.39 0.27 10.34
CA LYS A 98 -6.02 -0.36 11.63
C LYS A 98 -4.52 -0.52 11.82
N TRP A 99 -3.74 -0.67 10.74
CA TRP A 99 -2.29 -0.84 10.80
C TRP A 99 -1.62 -0.55 9.45
N ASN A 100 -0.28 -0.47 9.48
CA ASN A 100 0.59 -0.44 8.29
C ASN A 100 0.29 -1.61 7.34
N PHE A 101 0.58 -1.43 6.05
CA PHE A 101 0.30 -2.39 4.98
C PHE A 101 -1.17 -2.75 4.78
N THR A 102 -2.11 -1.89 5.20
CA THR A 102 -3.46 -1.92 4.61
C THR A 102 -3.35 -1.55 3.14
N LYS A 103 -4.02 -2.29 2.26
CA LYS A 103 -3.90 -2.14 0.80
C LYS A 103 -5.27 -1.87 0.18
N PHE A 104 -5.30 -1.03 -0.84
CA PHE A 104 -6.47 -0.79 -1.66
C PHE A 104 -6.16 -1.11 -3.12
N LEU A 105 -6.95 -2.00 -3.71
CA LEU A 105 -6.91 -2.23 -5.15
C LEU A 105 -7.88 -1.26 -5.82
N VAL A 106 -7.35 -0.49 -6.77
CA VAL A 106 -8.08 0.53 -7.52
C VAL A 106 -7.92 0.18 -8.99
N ASP A 107 -9.02 0.17 -9.73
CA ASP A 107 -9.00 -0.12 -11.17
C ASP A 107 -8.55 1.10 -12.00
N LYS A 108 -8.43 0.90 -13.31
CA LYS A 108 -8.00 1.92 -14.27
C LYS A 108 -8.92 3.13 -14.36
N ASP A 109 -10.16 3.01 -13.89
CA ASP A 109 -11.17 4.07 -13.91
C ASP A 109 -11.24 4.80 -12.56
N GLY A 110 -10.34 4.45 -11.62
CA GLY A 110 -10.22 5.10 -10.31
C GLY A 110 -11.19 4.56 -9.25
N LYS A 111 -11.91 3.47 -9.54
CA LYS A 111 -12.84 2.85 -8.59
C LYS A 111 -12.11 1.90 -7.65
N VAL A 112 -12.43 2.00 -6.36
CA VAL A 112 -11.86 1.11 -5.34
C VAL A 112 -12.56 -0.24 -5.41
N VAL A 113 -11.83 -1.25 -5.87
CA VAL A 113 -12.33 -2.61 -6.09
C VAL A 113 -12.36 -3.37 -4.77
N GLU A 114 -11.27 -3.32 -4.01
CA GLU A 114 -11.13 -4.06 -2.75
C GLU A 114 -10.18 -3.39 -1.76
N ARG A 115 -10.37 -3.68 -0.47
CA ARG A 115 -9.48 -3.34 0.63
C ARG A 115 -8.99 -4.60 1.33
N TYR A 116 -7.67 -4.76 1.42
CA TYR A 116 -7.03 -5.91 2.05
C TYR A 116 -6.43 -5.53 3.41
N ALA A 117 -6.55 -6.46 4.36
CA ALA A 117 -6.01 -6.30 5.70
C ALA A 117 -4.46 -6.24 5.67
N PRO A 118 -3.84 -5.62 6.70
CA PRO A 118 -2.40 -5.67 6.91
C PRO A 118 -1.77 -7.05 6.72
N THR A 119 -2.43 -8.08 7.25
CA THR A 119 -1.99 -9.48 7.24
C THR A 119 -2.24 -10.21 5.92
N THR A 120 -2.96 -9.60 4.98
CA THR A 120 -3.10 -10.17 3.64
C THR A 120 -1.77 -10.02 2.90
N SER A 121 -1.15 -11.16 2.61
CA SER A 121 0.02 -11.27 1.73
C SER A 121 -0.29 -10.63 0.37
N PRO A 122 0.57 -9.72 -0.14
CA PRO A 122 0.42 -9.17 -1.48
C PRO A 122 0.22 -10.26 -2.55
N LEU A 123 0.94 -11.38 -2.50
CA LEU A 123 0.79 -12.45 -3.50
C LEU A 123 -0.63 -13.03 -3.56
N LYS A 124 -1.39 -13.00 -2.45
CA LYS A 124 -2.80 -13.43 -2.46
C LYS A 124 -3.73 -12.49 -3.24
N ILE A 125 -3.26 -11.28 -3.56
CA ILE A 125 -3.99 -10.25 -4.33
C ILE A 125 -3.75 -10.43 -5.84
N GLU A 126 -2.77 -11.24 -6.24
CA GLU A 126 -2.34 -11.41 -7.63
C GLU A 126 -3.49 -11.78 -8.58
N ASN A 127 -4.37 -12.70 -8.18
CA ASN A 127 -5.53 -13.08 -8.98
C ASN A 127 -6.47 -11.91 -9.25
N ASP A 128 -6.67 -11.01 -8.28
CA ASP A 128 -7.54 -9.85 -8.46
C ASP A 128 -6.88 -8.80 -9.36
N ILE A 129 -5.55 -8.65 -9.25
CA ILE A 129 -4.76 -7.83 -10.19
C ILE A 129 -4.91 -8.37 -11.61
N GLN A 130 -4.72 -9.68 -11.82
CA GLN A 130 -4.82 -10.29 -13.15
C GLN A 130 -6.18 -10.09 -13.79
N LYS A 131 -7.27 -10.22 -13.01
CA LYS A 131 -8.63 -9.95 -13.48
C LYS A 131 -8.77 -8.51 -13.99
N LEU A 132 -8.25 -7.52 -13.24
CA LEU A 132 -8.34 -6.11 -13.64
C LEU A 132 -7.45 -5.77 -14.83
N LEU A 133 -6.32 -6.46 -14.98
CA LEU A 133 -5.43 -6.29 -16.14
C LEU A 133 -5.92 -7.04 -17.39
N GLY A 134 -6.99 -7.83 -17.30
CA GLY A 134 -7.44 -8.68 -18.41
C GLY A 134 -6.44 -9.79 -18.76
N THR A 135 -5.64 -10.22 -17.79
CA THR A 135 -4.59 -11.26 -17.93
C THR A 135 -4.93 -12.53 -17.16
N ALA A 136 -6.17 -12.66 -16.70
CA ALA A 136 -6.69 -13.89 -16.11
C ALA A 136 -6.82 -14.95 -17.22
N SER A 137 -6.13 -16.08 -17.04
CA SER A 137 -6.30 -17.30 -17.85
C SER A 137 -7.60 -18.02 -17.50
#